data_AF-A0A941RW31-F1
#
_entry.id   AF-A0A941RW31-F1
#
_cell.length_a   1.000
_cell.length_b   1.000
_cell.length_c   1.000
_cell.angle_alpha   90.00
_cell.angle_beta   90.00
_cell.angle_gamma   90.00
#
_symmetry.space_group_name_H-M   'P 1'
#
loop_
_entity.id
_entity.type
_entity.pdbx_description
1 polymer ?
#
loop_
_entity_poly.entity_id
_entity_poly.type
_entity_poly.pdbx_seq_one_letter_code
_entity_poly.pdbx_strand_id
1 'polypeptide(L)'
;MNSRNAIQLSIDCANMICQAYLSDLTDADLLVRPVPGINHIAWQLGHLIVSEHDMLEAAFPGSMPALPAGFAEKYTKESSRLDSASAFHTKDVYLKVAAEQREGTLKKLSSLS
;
A
#
# COMPACT_ATOMS: atom_id res chain seq x y z
N MET A 1 8.04 -0.94 27.04
CA MET A 1 7.51 -0.39 25.76
C MET A 1 7.99 1.05 25.64
N ASN A 2 8.63 1.42 24.52
CA ASN A 2 9.01 2.81 24.22
C ASN A 2 8.15 3.36 23.07
N SER A 3 8.41 4.60 22.64
CA SER A 3 7.68 5.27 21.54
C SER A 3 7.73 4.47 20.23
N ARG A 4 8.91 3.95 19.85
CA ARG A 4 9.06 3.11 18.65
C ARG A 4 8.20 1.85 18.72
N ASN A 5 8.18 1.17 19.86
CA ASN A 5 7.35 -0.03 20.04
C ASN A 5 5.85 0.30 19.97
N ALA A 6 5.43 1.47 20.46
CA ALA A 6 4.02 1.90 20.36
C ALA A 6 3.61 2.20 18.90
N ILE A 7 4.50 2.83 18.13
CA ILE A 7 4.29 3.09 16.69
C ILE A 7 4.26 1.76 15.92
N GLN A 8 5.23 0.86 16.17
CA GLN A 8 5.29 -0.47 15.58
C GLN A 8 3.97 -1.24 15.82
N LEU A 9 3.49 -1.28 17.07
CA LEU A 9 2.24 -1.93 17.42
C LEU A 9 1.04 -1.37 16.63
N SER A 10 1.00 -0.05 16.43
CA SER A 10 -0.07 0.61 15.67
C SER A 10 -0.01 0.24 14.18
N ILE A 11 1.20 0.20 13.61
CA ILE A 11 1.44 -0.23 12.23
C ILE A 11 1.06 -1.70 12.04
N ASP A 12 1.44 -2.57 12.98
CA ASP A 12 1.14 -4.01 12.91
C ASP A 12 -0.36 -4.28 13.04
N CYS A 13 -1.05 -3.55 13.93
CA CYS A 13 -2.50 -3.63 14.06
C CYS A 13 -3.20 -3.21 12.76
N ALA A 14 -2.81 -2.06 12.18
CA ALA A 14 -3.35 -1.62 10.90
C ALA A 14 -3.08 -2.62 9.78
N ASN A 15 -1.87 -3.20 9.74
CA ASN A 15 -1.52 -4.24 8.77
C ASN A 15 -2.43 -5.46 8.91
N MET A 16 -2.56 -5.99 10.13
CA MET A 16 -3.38 -7.16 10.42
C MET A 16 -4.84 -6.96 10.01
N ILE A 17 -5.41 -5.80 10.30
CA ILE A 17 -6.79 -5.45 9.89
C ILE A 17 -6.91 -5.40 8.36
N CYS A 18 -5.98 -4.71 7.68
CA CYS A 18 -5.98 -4.65 6.21
C CYS A 18 -5.86 -6.05 5.58
N GLN A 19 -4.94 -6.88 6.07
CA GLN A 19 -4.77 -8.25 5.57
C GLN A 19 -6.02 -9.10 5.80
N ALA A 20 -6.70 -8.93 6.94
CA ALA A 20 -7.96 -9.64 7.20
C ALA A 20 -9.05 -9.26 6.18
N TYR A 21 -9.24 -7.97 5.91
CA TYR A 21 -10.21 -7.50 4.90
C TYR A 21 -9.89 -7.94 3.47
N LEU A 22 -8.60 -8.12 3.16
CA LEU A 22 -8.18 -8.54 1.83
C LEU A 22 -8.20 -10.05 1.68
N SER A 23 -8.22 -10.83 2.77
CA SER A 23 -7.87 -12.25 2.75
C SER A 23 -8.72 -13.10 1.81
N ASP A 24 -10.03 -12.85 1.76
CA ASP A 24 -11.03 -13.60 1.00
C ASP A 24 -11.38 -12.98 -0.37
N LEU A 25 -10.83 -11.82 -0.70
CA LEU A 25 -11.10 -11.13 -1.97
C LEU A 25 -10.34 -11.72 -3.16
N THR A 26 -11.00 -11.79 -4.31
CA THR A 26 -10.38 -12.08 -5.62
C THR A 26 -9.94 -10.79 -6.33
N ASP A 27 -9.18 -10.90 -7.42
CA ASP A 27 -8.83 -9.75 -8.27
C ASP A 27 -10.06 -9.00 -8.80
N ALA A 28 -11.15 -9.73 -9.11
CA ALA A 28 -12.38 -9.13 -9.58
C ALA A 28 -13.06 -8.30 -8.48
N ASP A 29 -13.01 -8.78 -7.23
CA ASP A 29 -13.58 -8.06 -6.09
C ASP A 29 -12.84 -6.74 -5.83
N LEU A 30 -11.54 -6.66 -6.13
CA LEU A 30 -10.76 -5.43 -5.96
C LEU A 30 -11.19 -4.29 -6.90
N LEU A 31 -11.94 -4.58 -7.97
CA LEU A 31 -12.42 -3.61 -8.94
C LEU A 31 -13.87 -3.17 -8.70
N VAL A 32 -14.55 -3.76 -7.71
CA VAL A 32 -15.94 -3.41 -7.39
C VAL A 32 -16.01 -1.99 -6.83
N ARG A 33 -16.96 -1.20 -7.36
CA ARG A 33 -17.35 0.10 -6.81
C ARG A 33 -18.68 -0.03 -6.07
N PRO A 34 -18.70 0.01 -4.73
CA PRO A 34 -19.95 -0.10 -3.99
C PRO A 34 -20.91 1.07 -4.25
N VAL A 35 -20.38 2.25 -4.60
CA VAL A 35 -21.17 3.42 -5.03
C VAL A 35 -20.44 4.18 -6.15
N PRO A 36 -21.16 4.87 -7.05
CA PRO A 36 -20.53 5.66 -8.11
C PRO A 36 -19.54 6.70 -7.54
N GLY A 37 -18.36 6.79 -8.15
CA GLY A 37 -17.34 7.77 -7.80
C GLY A 37 -16.43 7.39 -6.62
N ILE A 38 -16.68 6.27 -5.93
CA ILE A 38 -15.74 5.76 -4.93
C ILE A 38 -14.58 5.04 -5.62
N ASN A 39 -13.36 5.22 -5.13
CA ASN A 39 -12.20 4.47 -5.63
C ASN A 39 -12.36 2.99 -5.26
N HIS A 40 -12.17 2.10 -6.23
CA HIS A 40 -12.14 0.66 -5.97
C HIS A 40 -10.86 0.28 -5.21
N ILE A 41 -10.87 -0.90 -4.59
CA ILE A 41 -9.82 -1.37 -3.68
C ILE A 41 -8.46 -1.47 -4.40
N ALA A 42 -8.42 -1.96 -5.65
CA ALA A 42 -7.15 -2.06 -6.38
C ALA A 42 -6.44 -0.70 -6.54
N TRP A 43 -7.19 0.39 -6.77
CA TRP A 43 -6.60 1.73 -6.82
C TRP A 43 -6.15 2.17 -5.43
N GLN A 44 -6.98 1.93 -4.41
CA GLN A 44 -6.65 2.30 -3.03
C GLN A 44 -5.38 1.61 -2.52
N LEU A 45 -5.22 0.30 -2.79
CA LEU A 45 -4.03 -0.45 -2.39
C LEU A 45 -2.77 0.12 -3.03
N GLY A 46 -2.77 0.30 -4.34
CA GLY A 46 -1.61 0.88 -5.02
C GLY A 46 -1.31 2.30 -4.56
N HIS A 47 -2.34 3.12 -4.36
CA HIS A 47 -2.18 4.48 -3.85
C HIS A 47 -1.57 4.52 -2.44
N LEU A 48 -2.01 3.63 -1.54
CA LEU A 48 -1.45 3.53 -0.18
C LEU A 48 0.01 3.08 -0.19
N ILE A 49 0.36 2.10 -1.04
CA ILE A 49 1.74 1.62 -1.19
C ILE A 49 2.66 2.75 -1.68
N VAL A 50 2.23 3.50 -2.70
CA VAL A 50 2.98 4.66 -3.23
C VAL A 50 3.11 5.74 -2.15
N SER A 51 2.03 6.01 -1.42
CA SER A 51 2.05 7.03 -0.36
C SER A 51 3.01 6.65 0.78
N GLU A 52 3.02 5.39 1.23
CA GLU A 52 3.97 4.91 2.25
C GLU A 52 5.41 5.08 1.76
N HIS A 53 5.70 4.68 0.52
CA HIS A 53 7.00 4.87 -0.12
C HIS A 53 7.42 6.35 -0.14
N ASP A 54 6.60 7.21 -0.74
CA ASP A 54 6.92 8.62 -0.94
C ASP A 54 7.07 9.39 0.37
N MET A 55 6.22 9.08 1.38
CA MET A 55 6.31 9.72 2.69
C MET A 55 7.62 9.38 3.41
N LEU A 56 8.03 8.11 3.36
CA LEU A 56 9.28 7.68 3.99
C LEU A 56 10.50 8.17 3.22
N GLU A 57 10.47 8.18 1.88
CA GLU A 57 11.54 8.76 1.07
C GLU A 57 11.66 10.28 1.27
N ALA A 58 10.54 11.00 1.42
CA ALA A 58 10.56 12.42 1.71
C ALA A 58 11.15 12.73 3.10
N ALA A 59 10.85 11.91 4.10
CA ALA A 59 11.37 12.09 5.46
C ALA A 59 12.79 11.55 5.63
N PHE A 60 13.11 10.45 4.96
CA PHE A 60 14.34 9.67 5.08
C PHE A 60 14.78 9.16 3.69
N PRO A 61 15.42 10.00 2.88
CA PRO A 61 15.81 9.62 1.52
C PRO A 61 16.69 8.36 1.47
N GLY A 62 16.37 7.45 0.55
CA GLY A 62 17.06 6.18 0.31
C GLY A 62 16.78 5.09 1.35
N SER A 63 15.68 5.21 2.10
CA SER A 63 15.34 4.25 3.18
C SER A 63 14.35 3.16 2.74
N MET A 64 13.62 3.38 1.65
CA MET A 64 12.59 2.48 1.18
C MET A 64 13.08 1.58 0.04
N PRO A 65 12.57 0.35 -0.07
CA PRO A 65 12.75 -0.46 -1.26
C PRO A 65 12.16 0.26 -2.48
N ALA A 66 12.82 0.11 -3.64
CA ALA A 66 12.31 0.67 -4.88
C ALA A 66 10.95 0.05 -5.25
N LEU A 67 10.00 0.87 -5.68
CA LEU A 67 8.77 0.38 -6.28
C LEU A 67 9.04 -0.27 -7.65
N PRO A 68 8.21 -1.24 -8.09
CA PRO A 68 8.30 -1.76 -9.45
C PRO A 68 8.22 -0.64 -10.49
N ALA A 69 8.90 -0.80 -11.62
CA ALA A 69 8.88 0.19 -12.69
C ALA A 69 7.44 0.45 -13.19
N GLY A 70 7.04 1.71 -13.29
CA GLY A 70 5.68 2.07 -13.72
C GLY A 70 4.59 1.88 -12.65
N PHE A 71 4.94 1.50 -11.42
CA PHE A 71 3.96 1.23 -10.37
C PHE A 71 3.25 2.51 -9.94
N ALA A 72 3.99 3.58 -9.61
CA ALA A 72 3.42 4.82 -9.08
C ALA A 72 2.50 5.52 -10.09
N GLU A 73 2.87 5.46 -11.36
CA GLU A 73 2.16 6.07 -12.50
C GLU A 73 0.76 5.45 -12.72
N LYS A 74 0.51 4.25 -12.18
CA LYS A 74 -0.81 3.58 -12.26
C LYS A 74 -1.79 4.02 -11.18
N TYR A 75 -1.36 4.74 -10.13
CA TYR A 75 -2.20 5.09 -8.97
C TYR A 75 -2.33 6.60 -8.78
N THR A 76 -2.52 7.32 -9.88
CA THR A 76 -2.75 8.75 -9.87
C THR A 76 -4.22 9.09 -9.71
N LYS A 77 -4.52 10.37 -9.48
CA LYS A 77 -5.88 10.88 -9.43
C LYS A 77 -6.65 10.57 -10.72
N GLU A 78 -5.98 10.62 -11.87
CA GLU A 78 -6.58 10.38 -13.19
C GLU A 78 -6.97 8.91 -13.35
N SER A 79 -6.08 7.99 -12.93
CA SER A 79 -6.34 6.55 -13.03
C SER A 79 -7.41 6.05 -12.06
N SER A 80 -7.76 6.84 -11.02
CA SER A 80 -8.83 6.50 -10.05
C SER A 80 -10.22 6.26 -10.67
N ARG A 81 -10.41 6.78 -11.89
CA ARG A 81 -11.64 6.66 -12.68
C ARG A 81 -11.65 5.47 -13.64
N LEU A 82 -10.54 4.75 -13.77
CA LEU A 82 -10.45 3.58 -14.64
C LEU A 82 -11.07 2.36 -13.93
N ASP A 83 -11.70 1.49 -14.71
CA ASP A 83 -12.25 0.20 -14.24
C ASP A 83 -11.65 -1.00 -14.99
N SER A 84 -10.80 -0.75 -15.97
CA SER A 84 -10.17 -1.81 -16.76
C SER A 84 -9.19 -2.58 -15.89
N ALA A 85 -9.39 -3.90 -15.75
CA ALA A 85 -8.50 -4.77 -15.00
C ALA A 85 -7.03 -4.68 -15.47
N SER A 86 -6.79 -4.48 -16.77
CA SER A 86 -5.45 -4.31 -17.35
C SER A 86 -4.73 -3.03 -16.89
N ALA A 87 -5.45 -2.04 -16.36
CA ALA A 87 -4.85 -0.84 -15.80
C ALA A 87 -4.19 -1.12 -14.44
N PHE A 88 -4.65 -2.13 -13.72
CA PHE A 88 -4.27 -2.43 -12.35
C PHE A 88 -3.45 -3.71 -12.23
N HIS A 89 -2.89 -3.96 -11.05
CA HIS A 89 -2.13 -5.18 -10.77
C HIS A 89 -3.02 -6.23 -10.14
N THR A 90 -2.52 -7.46 -10.03
CA THR A 90 -3.19 -8.52 -9.27
C THR A 90 -2.99 -8.31 -7.77
N LYS A 91 -3.87 -8.89 -6.96
CA LYS A 91 -3.80 -8.97 -5.50
C LYS A 91 -2.44 -9.44 -5.03
N ASP A 92 -1.89 -10.48 -5.63
CA ASP A 92 -0.59 -11.04 -5.24
C ASP A 92 0.55 -10.02 -5.41
N VAL A 93 0.51 -9.21 -6.48
CA VAL A 93 1.48 -8.14 -6.67
C VAL A 93 1.29 -7.04 -5.61
N TYR A 94 0.05 -6.64 -5.31
CA TYR A 94 -0.22 -5.68 -4.25
C TYR A 94 0.32 -6.15 -2.90
N LEU A 95 -0.01 -7.38 -2.51
CA LEU A 95 0.38 -7.93 -1.21
C LEU A 95 1.90 -8.08 -1.09
N LYS A 96 2.57 -8.50 -2.17
CA LYS A 96 4.02 -8.57 -2.21
C LYS A 96 4.66 -7.19 -2.02
N VAL A 97 4.27 -6.21 -2.83
CA VAL A 97 4.89 -4.87 -2.78
C VAL A 97 4.55 -4.17 -1.46
N ALA A 98 3.33 -4.33 -0.94
CA ALA A 98 2.94 -3.81 0.37
C ALA A 98 3.80 -4.41 1.49
N ALA A 99 4.07 -5.72 1.46
CA ALA A 99 4.94 -6.37 2.45
C ALA A 99 6.38 -5.84 2.37
N GLU A 100 6.93 -5.69 1.16
CA GLU A 100 8.28 -5.13 0.93
C GLU A 100 8.38 -3.69 1.45
N GLN A 101 7.44 -2.82 1.08
CA GLN A 101 7.42 -1.44 1.59
C GLN A 101 7.26 -1.40 3.11
N ARG A 102 6.38 -2.24 3.67
CA ARG A 102 6.19 -2.31 5.12
C ARG A 102 7.47 -2.73 5.84
N GLU A 103 8.20 -3.73 5.34
CA GLU A 103 9.49 -4.12 5.90
C GLU A 103 10.48 -2.93 5.90
N GLY A 104 10.51 -2.16 4.81
CA GLY A 104 11.28 -0.91 4.72
C GLY A 104 10.93 0.09 5.83
N THR A 105 9.63 0.38 5.99
CA THR A 105 9.12 1.26 7.05
C THR A 105 9.54 0.78 8.44
N LEU A 106 9.38 -0.51 8.74
CA LEU A 106 9.72 -1.07 10.07
C LEU A 106 11.23 -1.06 10.31
N LYS A 107 12.02 -1.37 9.28
CA LYS A 107 13.48 -1.26 9.33
C LYS A 107 13.90 0.18 9.62
N LYS A 108 13.29 1.17 8.96
CA LYS A 108 13.58 2.58 9.22
C LYS A 108 13.17 2.99 10.63
N LEU A 109 11.97 2.62 11.09
CA LEU A 109 11.47 2.90 12.44
C LEU A 109 12.42 2.33 13.52
N SER A 110 12.86 1.08 13.36
CA SER A 110 13.77 0.45 14.32
C SER A 110 15.15 1.12 14.38
N SER A 111 15.58 1.78 13.29
CA SER A 111 16.84 2.53 13.22
C SER A 111 16.79 3.89 13.91
N LEU A 112 15.61 4.41 14.27
CA LEU A 112 15.49 5.71 14.93
C LEU A 112 15.88 5.60 16.40
N SER A 113 16.47 6.66 16.96
CA SER A 113 16.92 6.70 18.36
C SER A 113 15.75 6.94 19.32
#